data_AF-A0A6I9P8Z5-F1
#
_entry.id   AF-A0A6I9P8Z5-F1
#
_cell.length_a   1.000
_cell.length_b   1.000
_cell.length_c   1.000
_cell.angle_alpha   90.00
_cell.angle_beta   90.00
_cell.angle_gamma   90.00
#
_symmetry.space_group_name_H-M   'P 1'
#
loop_
_entity.id
_entity.type
_entity.pdbx_description
1 polymer ?
#
loop_
_entity_poly.entity_id
_entity_poly.type
_entity_poly.pdbx_seq_one_letter_code
_entity_poly.pdbx_strand_id
1 'polypeptide(L)'
;MSTTDFIVVLPSFCVSFFPKGANVNAATLHETTLHHAAKTKSVDLIDLLVEFGVNVYARDNLKKKPIHYTSLGSPSYLSLEFYENTPLSLQQISRVAVRGALGIRACEVVSKLDLPNRIIRFLSYMPPPVIEI
;
A
#
# COMPACT_ATOMS: atom_id res chain seq x y z
N MET A 1 23.76 9.52 -10.23
CA MET A 1 23.07 8.56 -9.35
C MET A 1 21.60 8.92 -9.41
N SER A 2 20.89 8.33 -10.37
CA SER A 2 19.53 8.73 -10.74
C SER A 2 18.51 8.15 -9.77
N THR A 3 17.50 8.96 -9.45
CA THR A 3 16.35 8.66 -8.59
C THR A 3 15.40 7.58 -9.15
N THR A 4 15.85 6.84 -10.17
CA THR A 4 15.08 5.81 -10.90
C THR A 4 15.26 4.41 -10.34
N ASP A 5 16.24 4.18 -9.47
CA ASP A 5 16.60 2.82 -9.03
C ASP A 5 15.78 2.29 -7.85
N PHE A 6 14.91 3.11 -7.24
CA PHE A 6 14.05 2.65 -6.14
C PHE A 6 12.78 1.92 -6.57
N ILE A 7 12.44 1.95 -7.87
CA ILE A 7 11.23 1.30 -8.41
C ILE A 7 11.50 -0.16 -8.81
N VAL A 8 12.77 -0.58 -8.90
CA VAL A 8 13.14 -1.94 -9.38
C VAL A 8 13.00 -3.03 -8.31
N VAL A 9 12.59 -2.70 -7.08
CA VAL A 9 12.41 -3.68 -5.98
C VAL A 9 10.94 -4.12 -5.80
N LEU A 10 10.08 -3.86 -6.78
CA LEU A 10 8.64 -4.11 -6.64
C LEU A 10 8.19 -5.60 -6.54
N PRO A 11 8.87 -6.62 -7.10
CA PRO A 11 8.41 -8.00 -6.90
C PRO A 11 8.85 -8.58 -5.54
N SER A 12 10.04 -8.25 -5.03
CA SER A 12 10.58 -8.85 -3.80
C SER A 12 10.14 -8.12 -2.52
N PHE A 13 9.85 -6.82 -2.60
CA PHE A 13 9.38 -6.03 -1.45
C PHE A 13 7.92 -6.34 -1.11
N CYS A 14 7.07 -6.59 -2.12
CA CYS A 14 5.71 -7.11 -1.95
C CYS A 14 5.66 -8.45 -1.20
N VAL A 15 6.68 -9.30 -1.35
CA VAL A 15 6.72 -10.66 -0.77
C VAL A 15 7.26 -10.65 0.66
N SER A 16 8.05 -9.65 1.04
CA SER A 16 8.74 -9.63 2.35
C SER A 16 8.10 -8.71 3.38
N PHE A 17 7.46 -7.60 2.97
CA PHE A 17 6.85 -6.66 3.94
C PHE A 17 5.42 -7.05 4.33
N PHE A 18 4.70 -7.68 3.42
CA PHE A 18 3.45 -8.40 3.72
C PHE A 18 3.74 -9.88 3.48
N PRO A 19 3.96 -10.69 4.55
CA PRO A 19 4.12 -12.12 4.39
C PRO A 19 2.96 -12.63 3.54
N LYS A 20 3.23 -13.52 2.60
CA LYS A 20 2.25 -14.31 1.82
C LYS A 20 0.91 -14.41 2.57
N GLY A 21 -0.02 -13.52 2.22
CA GLY A 21 -1.29 -13.24 2.90
C GLY A 21 -1.30 -13.40 4.43
N ALA A 22 -0.53 -12.55 5.12
CA ALA A 22 -0.74 -12.33 6.54
C ALA A 22 -2.23 -12.13 6.81
N ASN A 23 -2.74 -12.98 7.71
CA ASN A 23 -4.12 -13.05 8.13
C ASN A 23 -4.70 -11.64 8.30
N VAL A 24 -5.77 -11.35 7.57
CA VAL A 24 -6.40 -10.03 7.41
C VAL A 24 -6.87 -9.42 8.75
N ASN A 25 -6.79 -10.20 9.85
CA ASN A 25 -7.01 -9.79 11.23
C ASN A 25 -5.75 -9.38 12.01
N ALA A 26 -4.60 -9.17 11.36
CA ALA A 26 -3.48 -8.45 11.96
C ALA A 26 -3.73 -6.93 11.95
N ALA A 27 -4.95 -6.51 12.34
CA ALA A 27 -5.36 -5.10 12.45
C ALA A 27 -4.30 -4.30 13.21
N THR A 28 -3.76 -4.90 14.27
CA THR A 28 -2.69 -4.33 15.09
C THR A 28 -1.40 -4.05 14.31
N LEU A 29 -1.02 -4.87 13.34
CA LEU A 29 0.20 -4.67 12.54
C LEU A 29 0.01 -3.55 11.52
N HIS A 30 -1.10 -3.53 10.78
CA HIS A 30 -1.40 -2.47 9.80
C HIS A 30 -1.67 -1.12 10.46
N GLU A 31 -2.35 -1.13 11.61
CA GLU A 31 -2.47 0.03 12.49
C GLU A 31 -1.06 0.48 12.86
N THR A 32 -0.24 -0.37 13.47
CA THR A 32 1.08 0.02 13.99
C THR A 32 2.07 0.47 12.91
N THR A 33 2.01 -0.06 11.68
CA THR A 33 2.94 0.31 10.60
C THR A 33 2.75 1.75 10.12
N LEU A 34 1.51 2.20 9.92
CA LEU A 34 1.26 3.57 9.46
C LEU A 34 1.55 4.60 10.57
N HIS A 35 1.31 4.24 11.83
CA HIS A 35 1.74 5.05 12.99
C HIS A 35 3.27 5.17 13.06
N HIS A 36 4.00 4.08 12.77
CA HIS A 36 5.46 4.12 12.72
C HIS A 36 5.97 4.98 11.57
N ALA A 37 5.39 4.87 10.38
CA ALA A 37 5.69 5.69 9.21
C ALA A 37 5.53 7.20 9.48
N ALA A 38 4.43 7.54 10.15
CA ALA A 38 4.14 8.90 10.60
C ALA A 38 5.20 9.40 11.59
N LYS A 39 5.59 8.56 12.56
CA LYS A 39 6.61 8.89 13.56
C LYS A 39 8.01 9.06 12.95
N THR A 40 8.36 8.27 11.94
CA THR A 40 9.65 8.35 11.25
C THR A 40 9.70 9.43 10.16
N LYS A 41 8.58 10.13 9.91
CA LYS A 41 8.44 11.17 8.89
C LYS A 41 8.76 10.68 7.46
N SER A 42 8.51 9.40 7.18
CA SER A 42 8.78 8.81 5.87
C SER A 42 7.56 8.91 4.97
N VAL A 43 7.57 9.86 4.05
CA VAL A 43 6.49 10.05 3.06
C VAL A 43 6.40 8.85 2.11
N ASP A 44 7.54 8.39 1.60
CA ASP A 44 7.59 7.25 0.68
C ASP A 44 6.94 6.00 1.27
N LEU A 45 7.14 5.78 2.57
CA LEU A 45 6.55 4.64 3.28
C LEU A 45 5.05 4.84 3.54
N ILE A 46 4.59 6.08 3.76
CA ILE A 46 3.17 6.41 3.87
C ILE A 46 2.47 6.15 2.52
N ASP A 47 3.02 6.69 1.42
CA ASP A 47 2.45 6.54 0.08
C ASP A 47 2.36 5.06 -0.32
N LEU A 48 3.42 4.30 -0.05
CA LEU A 48 3.45 2.86 -0.29
C LEU A 48 2.35 2.13 0.51
N LEU A 49 2.26 2.38 1.82
CA LEU A 49 1.26 1.73 2.68
C LEU A 49 -0.17 2.06 2.25
N VAL A 50 -0.43 3.33 1.90
CA VAL A 50 -1.73 3.77 1.40
C VAL A 50 -2.06 3.10 0.07
N GLU A 51 -1.09 2.94 -0.83
CA GLU A 51 -1.27 2.24 -2.11
C GLU A 51 -1.62 0.74 -1.92
N PHE A 52 -1.16 0.13 -0.84
CA PHE A 52 -1.54 -1.23 -0.43
C PHE A 52 -2.89 -1.30 0.29
N GLY A 53 -3.57 -0.17 0.48
CA GLY A 53 -4.90 -0.13 1.09
C GLY A 53 -4.89 -0.15 2.61
N VAL A 54 -3.80 0.27 3.25
CA VAL A 54 -3.76 0.47 4.70
C VAL A 54 -4.72 1.60 5.07
N ASN A 55 -5.49 1.40 6.13
CA ASN A 55 -6.46 2.37 6.60
C ASN A 55 -5.77 3.59 7.23
N VAL A 56 -5.89 4.76 6.59
CA VAL A 56 -5.34 6.03 7.11
C VAL A 56 -6.02 6.52 8.39
N TYR A 57 -7.25 6.08 8.64
CA TYR A 57 -8.02 6.42 9.84
C TYR A 57 -7.87 5.40 10.96
N ALA A 58 -6.99 4.42 10.80
CA ALA A 58 -6.78 3.36 11.78
C ALA A 58 -6.37 3.97 13.13
N ARG A 59 -6.89 3.41 14.23
CA ARG A 59 -6.64 3.92 15.57
C ARG A 59 -5.81 2.93 16.35
N ASP A 60 -4.74 3.41 16.97
CA ASP A 60 -3.93 2.61 17.88
C ASP A 60 -4.64 2.36 19.23
N ASN A 61 -3.97 1.64 20.13
CA ASN A 61 -4.44 1.39 21.50
C ASN A 61 -4.66 2.67 22.33
N LEU A 62 -4.09 3.81 21.92
CA LEU A 62 -4.28 5.12 22.53
C LEU A 62 -5.41 5.93 21.85
N LYS A 63 -6.17 5.31 20.94
CA LYS A 63 -7.20 5.92 20.11
C LYS A 63 -6.68 7.07 19.22
N LYS A 64 -5.37 7.10 18.96
CA LYS A 64 -4.73 8.08 18.09
C LYS A 64 -4.67 7.54 16.67
N LYS A 65 -4.75 8.45 15.71
CA LYS A 65 -4.53 8.19 14.29
C LYS A 65 -3.04 8.38 13.95
N PRO A 66 -2.57 7.88 12.80
CA PRO A 66 -1.21 8.12 12.32
C PRO A 66 -0.86 9.60 12.27
N ILE A 67 -1.77 10.47 11.81
CA ILE A 67 -1.56 11.91 11.72
C ILE A 67 -1.29 12.57 13.09
N HIS A 68 -1.75 11.98 14.21
CA HIS A 68 -1.46 12.51 15.55
C HIS A 68 0.00 12.27 16.00
N TYR A 69 0.77 11.46 15.26
CA TYR A 69 2.19 11.21 15.52
C TYR A 69 3.11 12.03 14.62
N THR A 70 2.56 12.84 13.72
CA THR A 70 3.34 13.76 12.88
C THR A 70 3.40 15.15 13.50
N SER A 71 4.39 15.94 13.07
CA SER A 71 4.46 17.37 13.42
C SER A 71 3.61 18.17 12.43
N LEU A 72 2.88 19.17 12.92
CA LEU A 72 2.08 20.06 12.07
C LEU A 72 2.96 20.73 11.00
N GLY A 73 2.56 20.65 9.72
CA GLY A 73 3.35 21.16 8.60
C GLY A 73 4.53 20.29 8.15
N SER A 74 4.73 19.10 8.74
CA SER A 74 5.68 18.13 8.20
C SER A 74 5.16 17.52 6.89
N PRO A 75 6.05 17.06 5.99
CA PRO A 75 5.61 16.48 4.71
C PRO A 75 4.73 15.24 4.94
N SER A 76 5.02 14.43 5.96
CA SER A 76 4.15 13.30 6.36
C SER A 76 2.78 13.72 6.88
N TYR A 77 2.68 14.87 7.58
CA TYR A 77 1.39 15.44 7.98
C TYR A 77 0.57 15.80 6.74
N LEU A 78 1.17 16.52 5.79
CA LEU A 78 0.51 16.93 4.55
C LEU A 78 0.08 15.73 3.70
N SER A 79 0.90 14.68 3.59
CA SER A 79 0.52 13.45 2.88
C SER A 79 -0.68 12.77 3.54
N LEU A 80 -0.68 12.61 4.87
CA LEU A 80 -1.80 12.00 5.58
C LEU A 80 -3.07 12.85 5.49
N GLU A 81 -2.96 14.16 5.65
CA GLU A 81 -4.07 15.10 5.49
C GLU A 81 -4.63 15.07 4.06
N PHE A 82 -3.77 14.96 3.04
CA PHE A 82 -4.19 14.79 1.65
C PHE A 82 -5.04 13.53 1.48
N TYR A 83 -4.58 12.37 1.98
CA TYR A 83 -5.33 11.12 1.88
C TYR A 83 -6.57 11.06 2.78
N GLU A 84 -6.61 11.82 3.89
CA GLU A 84 -7.83 11.93 4.70
C GLU A 84 -8.92 12.74 3.98
N ASN A 85 -8.55 13.69 3.12
CA ASN A 85 -9.48 14.55 2.39
C ASN A 85 -9.77 14.07 0.97
N THR A 86 -8.94 13.18 0.41
CA THR A 86 -9.09 12.67 -0.95
C THR A 86 -9.21 11.13 -0.93
N PRO A 87 -10.36 10.57 -1.30
CA PRO A 87 -10.50 9.12 -1.41
C PRO A 87 -9.61 8.58 -2.54
N LEU A 88 -9.06 7.38 -2.33
CA LEU A 88 -8.28 6.69 -3.36
C LEU A 88 -9.12 6.45 -4.63
N SER A 89 -8.44 6.37 -5.78
CA SER A 89 -9.12 6.05 -7.04
C SER A 89 -9.87 4.74 -6.95
N LEU A 90 -11.04 4.66 -7.62
CA LEU A 90 -11.84 3.44 -7.69
C LEU A 90 -11.01 2.22 -8.18
N GLN A 91 -10.03 2.45 -9.05
CA GLN A 91 -9.12 1.39 -9.51
C GLN A 91 -8.27 0.84 -8.37
N GLN A 92 -7.69 1.71 -7.53
CA GLN A 92 -6.88 1.31 -6.38
C GLN A 92 -7.74 0.63 -5.31
N ILE A 93 -8.92 1.17 -5.02
CA ILE A 93 -9.88 0.55 -4.09
C ILE A 93 -10.27 -0.85 -4.59
N SER A 94 -10.58 -0.99 -5.87
CA SER A 94 -10.94 -2.29 -6.47
C SER A 94 -9.80 -3.29 -6.38
N ARG A 95 -8.56 -2.85 -6.66
CA ARG A 95 -7.36 -3.69 -6.54
C ARG A 95 -7.18 -4.21 -5.11
N VAL A 96 -7.27 -3.31 -4.13
CA VAL A 96 -7.15 -3.64 -2.71
C VAL A 96 -8.25 -4.62 -2.30
N ALA A 97 -9.50 -4.35 -2.67
CA ALA A 97 -10.64 -5.22 -2.34
C ALA A 97 -10.48 -6.63 -2.92
N VAL A 98 -10.09 -6.73 -4.19
CA VAL A 98 -9.85 -8.03 -4.86
C VAL A 98 -8.72 -8.79 -4.17
N ARG A 99 -7.60 -8.12 -3.87
CA ARG A 99 -6.47 -8.78 -3.17
C ARG A 99 -6.82 -9.17 -1.74
N GLY A 100 -7.59 -8.36 -1.03
CA GLY A 100 -8.11 -8.67 0.30
C GLY A 100 -9.01 -9.91 0.27
N ALA A 101 -9.90 -10.02 -0.71
CA ALA A 101 -10.78 -11.18 -0.89
C ALA A 101 -10.03 -12.47 -1.26
N LEU A 102 -8.97 -12.35 -2.07
CA LEU A 102 -8.16 -13.50 -2.52
C LEU A 102 -7.10 -13.96 -1.50
N GLY A 103 -6.74 -13.08 -0.55
CA GLY A 103 -5.81 -13.38 0.54
C GLY A 103 -4.44 -13.88 0.07
N ILE A 104 -3.90 -14.90 0.76
CA ILE A 104 -2.55 -15.47 0.53
C ILE A 104 -2.33 -15.91 -0.92
N ARG A 105 -3.40 -16.38 -1.56
CA ARG A 105 -3.34 -16.97 -2.88
C ARG A 105 -3.62 -15.97 -3.99
N ALA A 106 -3.72 -14.67 -3.68
CA ALA A 106 -4.01 -13.63 -4.67
C ALA A 106 -3.11 -13.74 -5.91
N CYS A 107 -1.79 -13.90 -5.76
CA CYS A 107 -0.90 -14.00 -6.91
C CYS A 107 -1.09 -15.28 -7.74
N GLU A 108 -1.53 -16.39 -7.13
CA GLU A 108 -1.81 -17.65 -7.83
C GLU A 108 -3.19 -17.67 -8.49
N VAL A 109 -4.17 -16.99 -7.87
CA VAL A 109 -5.55 -16.97 -8.35
C VAL A 109 -5.70 -15.91 -9.43
N VAL A 110 -5.09 -14.73 -9.27
CA VAL A 110 -5.13 -13.64 -10.26
C VAL A 110 -4.62 -14.09 -11.62
N SER A 111 -3.58 -14.93 -11.68
CA SER A 111 -3.07 -15.49 -12.94
C SER A 111 -3.96 -16.55 -13.58
N LYS A 112 -4.92 -17.10 -12.81
CA LYS A 112 -5.91 -18.09 -13.26
C LYS A 112 -7.27 -17.47 -13.56
N LEU A 113 -7.45 -16.17 -13.29
CA LEU A 113 -8.66 -15.47 -13.69
C LEU A 113 -8.60 -15.24 -15.20
N ASP A 114 -9.72 -15.50 -15.89
CA ASP A 114 -9.90 -15.20 -17.32
C ASP A 114 -10.05 -13.68 -17.55
N LEU A 115 -9.03 -12.92 -17.16
CA LEU A 115 -8.97 -11.46 -17.26
C LEU A 115 -7.92 -11.03 -18.28
N PRO A 116 -8.08 -9.84 -18.89
CA PRO A 116 -7.05 -9.24 -19.71
C PRO A 116 -5.71 -9.11 -18.96
N ASN A 117 -4.60 -9.40 -19.65
CA ASN A 117 -3.24 -9.33 -19.10
C ASN A 117 -2.92 -7.99 -18.42
N ARG A 118 -3.50 -6.89 -18.89
CA ARG A 118 -3.35 -5.56 -18.27
C ARG A 118 -3.94 -5.51 -16.86
N ILE A 119 -5.09 -6.14 -16.64
CA ILE A 119 -5.76 -6.22 -15.34
C ILE A 119 -5.01 -7.18 -14.41
N ILE A 120 -4.59 -8.34 -14.93
CA ILE A 120 -3.75 -9.30 -14.18
C ILE A 120 -2.48 -8.62 -13.66
N ARG A 121 -1.78 -7.87 -14.52
CA ARG A 121 -0.58 -7.10 -14.11
C ARG A 121 -0.89 -6.03 -13.08
N PHE A 122 -1.97 -5.27 -13.29
CA PHE A 122 -2.43 -4.25 -12.34
C PHE A 122 -2.71 -4.84 -10.95
N LEU A 123 -3.43 -5.97 -10.89
CA LEU A 123 -3.73 -6.70 -9.66
C LEU A 123 -2.50 -7.36 -9.03
N SER A 124 -1.47 -7.64 -9.83
CA SER A 124 -0.22 -8.27 -9.38
C SER A 124 0.87 -7.27 -8.99
N TYR A 125 0.59 -5.95 -9.00
CA TYR A 125 1.58 -4.88 -8.81
C TYR A 125 2.77 -4.97 -9.78
N MET A 126 2.55 -5.53 -10.98
CA MET A 126 3.58 -5.65 -11.99
C MET A 126 3.54 -4.40 -12.89
N PRO A 127 4.63 -3.63 -13.01
CA PRO A 127 4.68 -2.50 -13.92
C PRO A 127 4.52 -2.98 -15.37
N PRO A 128 3.93 -2.17 -16.26
CA PRO A 128 3.89 -2.49 -17.68
C PRO A 128 5.32 -2.70 -18.20
N PRO A 129 5.56 -3.68 -19.08
CA PRO A 129 6.87 -3.85 -19.69
C PRO A 129 7.22 -2.53 -20.37
N VAL A 130 8.42 -2.03 -20.06
CA VAL A 130 8.99 -0.89 -20.77
C VAL A 130 9.12 -1.34 -22.21
N ILE A 131 8.29 -0.79 -23.09
CA ILE A 131 8.49 -0.92 -24.52
C ILE A 131 9.61 0.06 -24.81
N GLU A 132 10.84 -0.45 -24.90
CA GLU A 132 11.92 0.31 -25.53
C GLU A 132 11.50 0.51 -27.00
N ILE A 133 11.16 1.76 -27.33
CA ILE A 133 10.83 2.20 -28.70
C ILE A 133 12.10 2.75 -29.33
#